data_AF-A0A7W1ESC9-F1
#
_entry.id   AF-A0A7W1ESC9-F1
#
_cell.length_a   1.000
_cell.length_b   1.000
_cell.length_c   1.000
_cell.angle_alpha   90.00
_cell.angle_beta   90.00
_cell.angle_gamma   90.00
#
_symmetry.space_group_name_H-M   'P 1'
#
loop_
_entity.id
_entity.type
_entity.pdbx_description
1 polymer ?
#
loop_
_entity_poly.entity_id
_entity_poly.type
_entity_poly.pdbx_seq_one_letter_code
_entity_poly.pdbx_strand_id
1 'polypeptide(L)' 'MKKILPLFIVIFFCNNIFGQKWSEMMSDSNANFYDIVKEFDNYWKDKPYERGKGYKAFRRWQWFVEPRVYPTGNMRFASR' A
#
# COMPACT_ATOMS: atom_id res chain seq x y z
N MET A 1 -13.32 42.12 -0.56
CA MET A 1 -13.65 40.89 0.18
C MET A 1 -13.95 39.66 -0.70
N LYS A 2 -14.17 39.80 -2.03
CA LYS A 2 -14.46 38.66 -2.94
C LYS A 2 -13.25 37.79 -3.33
N LYS A 3 -12.01 38.21 -2.98
CA LYS A 3 -10.76 37.50 -3.33
C LYS A 3 -10.41 36.33 -2.38
N ILE A 4 -11.14 36.18 -1.27
CA ILE A 4 -10.91 35.13 -0.26
C ILE A 4 -11.69 33.85 -0.60
N LEU A 5 -12.78 33.97 -1.37
CA LEU A 5 -13.64 32.88 -1.82
C LEU A 5 -12.90 31.77 -2.61
N PRO A 6 -11.97 32.06 -3.56
CA PRO A 6 -11.24 31.00 -4.27
C PRO A 6 -10.29 30.22 -3.35
N LEU A 7 -9.80 30.83 -2.26
CA LEU A 7 -8.89 30.16 -1.32
C LEU A 7 -9.61 29.04 -0.53
N PHE A 8 -10.86 29.28 -0.13
CA PHE A 8 -11.69 28.28 0.55
C PHE A 8 -12.04 27.09 -0.36
N ILE A 9 -12.23 27.33 -1.65
CA ILE A 9 -12.53 26.27 -2.63
C ILE A 9 -11.31 25.35 -2.80
N VAL A 10 -10.10 25.91 -2.90
CA VAL A 10 -8.87 25.11 -3.03
C VAL A 10 -8.61 24.23 -1.80
N ILE A 11 -8.87 24.74 -0.59
CA ILE A 11 -8.70 23.98 0.66
C ILE A 11 -9.66 22.79 0.73
N PHE A 12 -10.88 22.91 0.20
CA PHE A 12 -11.86 21.82 0.23
C PHE A 12 -11.43 20.61 -0.62
N PHE A 13 -10.78 20.84 -1.77
CA PHE A 13 -10.36 19.78 -2.68
C PHE A 13 -9.16 18.94 -2.19
N CYS A 14 -8.36 19.43 -1.25
CA CYS A 14 -7.16 18.73 -0.77
C CYS A 14 -7.44 17.49 0.09
N ASN A 15 -8.67 17.24 0.51
CA ASN A 15 -8.98 16.18 1.50
C ASN A 15 -9.11 14.75 0.91
N ASN A 16 -8.93 14.54 -0.39
CA ASN A 16 -9.18 13.25 -1.05
C ASN A 16 -7.90 12.50 -1.49
N ILE A 17 -6.82 12.58 -0.72
CA ILE A 17 -5.61 11.80 -1.02
C ILE A 17 -5.70 10.45 -0.30
N PHE A 18 -6.01 9.39 -1.05
CA PHE A 18 -6.03 8.01 -0.54
C PHE A 18 -4.72 7.28 -0.91
N GLY A 19 -4.17 6.55 0.06
CA GLY A 19 -2.97 5.72 -0.11
C GLY A 19 -3.25 4.43 -0.89
N GLN A 20 -2.19 3.67 -1.20
CA GLN A 20 -2.36 2.33 -1.76
C GLN A 20 -2.75 1.35 -0.66
N LYS A 21 -3.91 0.70 -0.81
CA LYS A 21 -4.44 -0.25 0.17
C LYS A 21 -3.46 -1.35 0.59
N TRP A 22 -2.73 -1.96 -0.35
CA TRP A 22 -1.72 -2.98 -0.01
C TRP A 22 -0.62 -2.42 0.91
N SER A 23 -0.25 -1.13 0.76
CA SER A 23 0.75 -0.48 1.61
C SER A 23 0.20 -0.21 3.02
N GLU A 24 -1.08 0.13 3.13
CA GLU A 24 -1.75 0.27 4.43
C GLU A 24 -1.80 -1.06 5.16
N MET A 25 -2.15 -2.14 4.45
CA MET A 25 -2.18 -3.50 5.01
C MET A 25 -0.81 -3.98 5.48
N MET A 26 0.30 -3.59 4.83
CA MET A 26 1.65 -3.90 5.33
C MET A 26 1.94 -3.29 6.70
N SER A 27 1.27 -2.17 7.05
CA SER A 27 1.39 -1.51 8.35
C SER A 27 0.45 -2.10 9.40
N ASP A 28 -0.61 -2.81 8.98
CA ASP A 28 -1.53 -3.52 9.86
C ASP A 28 -0.90 -4.81 10.40
N SER A 29 -0.79 -4.92 11.72
CA SER A 29 -0.23 -6.09 12.41
C SER A 29 -1.13 -7.32 12.34
N ASN A 30 -2.40 -7.14 11.99
CA ASN A 30 -3.38 -8.22 11.87
C ASN A 30 -3.58 -8.71 10.43
N ALA A 31 -3.04 -7.99 9.43
CA ALA A 31 -3.16 -8.38 8.05
C ALA A 31 -2.44 -9.70 7.77
N ASN A 32 -3.04 -10.55 6.94
CA ASN A 32 -2.40 -11.77 6.47
C ASN A 32 -1.46 -11.44 5.29
N PHE A 33 -0.28 -12.06 5.27
CA PHE A 33 0.70 -11.91 4.20
C PHE A 33 0.11 -12.22 2.82
N TYR A 34 -0.67 -13.30 2.68
CA TYR A 34 -1.22 -13.71 1.38
C TYR A 34 -2.27 -12.72 0.86
N ASP A 35 -3.04 -12.11 1.77
CA ASP A 35 -4.00 -11.07 1.40
C ASP A 35 -3.30 -9.81 0.88
N ILE A 36 -2.17 -9.45 1.48
CA ILE A 36 -1.34 -8.34 1.03
C ILE A 36 -0.77 -8.62 -0.37
N VAL A 37 -0.20 -9.81 -0.59
CA VAL A 37 0.32 -10.21 -1.90
C VAL A 37 -0.79 -10.18 -2.95
N LYS A 38 -1.97 -10.71 -2.63
CA LYS A 38 -3.14 -10.69 -3.52
C LYS A 38 -3.59 -9.26 -3.85
N GLU A 39 -3.68 -8.37 -2.87
CA GLU A 39 -4.06 -6.97 -3.09
C GLU A 39 -3.01 -6.23 -3.93
N PHE A 40 -1.73 -6.48 -3.70
CA PHE A 40 -0.65 -5.91 -4.50
C PHE A 40 -0.69 -6.41 -5.95
N ASP A 41 -0.85 -7.72 -6.16
CA ASP A 41 -0.94 -8.31 -7.49
C ASP A 41 -2.16 -7.78 -8.24
N ASN A 42 -3.31 -7.64 -7.56
CA ASN A 42 -4.51 -7.01 -8.12
C ASN A 42 -4.28 -5.55 -8.51
N TYR A 43 -3.53 -4.79 -7.70
CA TYR A 43 -3.18 -3.40 -8.01
C TYR A 43 -2.26 -3.29 -9.23
N TRP A 44 -1.36 -4.26 -9.43
CA TRP A 44 -0.36 -4.24 -10.50
C TRP A 44 -0.75 -5.02 -11.77
N LYS A 45 -1.82 -5.81 -11.76
CA LYS A 45 -2.19 -6.73 -12.86
C LYS A 45 -2.25 -6.09 -14.25
N ASP A 46 -2.77 -4.86 -14.35
CA ASP A 46 -2.98 -4.13 -15.62
C ASP A 46 -1.94 -3.02 -15.82
N LYS A 47 -0.88 -2.98 -15.01
CA LYS A 47 0.13 -1.91 -15.04
C LYS A 47 1.45 -2.46 -15.58
N PRO A 48 2.07 -1.80 -16.59
CA PRO A 48 3.43 -2.15 -16.97
C PRO A 48 4.38 -1.80 -15.82
N TYR A 49 5.42 -2.61 -15.64
CA TYR A 49 6.46 -2.31 -14.65
C TYR A 49 7.04 -0.92 -14.89
N GLU A 50 7.06 -0.09 -13.84
CA GLU A 50 7.57 1.28 -13.88
C GLU A 50 8.57 1.52 -12.73
N ARG A 51 9.73 2.11 -13.07
CA ARG A 51 10.79 2.37 -12.08
C ARG A 51 10.32 3.40 -11.07
N GLY A 52 10.58 3.14 -9.79
CA GLY A 52 10.27 4.07 -8.69
C GLY A 52 8.83 3.99 -8.17
N LYS A 53 7.98 3.10 -8.70
CA LYS A 53 6.60 2.91 -8.22
C LYS A 53 6.44 1.82 -7.15
N GLY A 54 7.53 1.41 -6.51
CA GLY A 54 7.49 0.44 -5.40
C GLY A 54 7.44 -1.04 -5.79
N TYR A 55 7.27 -1.40 -7.07
CA TYR A 55 7.15 -2.81 -7.49
C TYR A 55 8.30 -3.71 -7.00
N LYS A 56 9.54 -3.29 -7.24
CA LYS A 56 10.74 -4.04 -6.81
C LYS A 56 10.91 -4.07 -5.29
N ALA A 57 10.51 -3.00 -4.59
CA ALA A 57 10.59 -2.95 -3.14
C ALA A 57 9.62 -3.97 -2.52
N PHE A 58 8.38 -4.02 -3.02
CA PHE A 58 7.39 -4.99 -2.59
C PHE A 58 7.84 -6.43 -2.86
N ARG A 59 8.32 -6.75 -4.07
CA ARG A 59 8.80 -8.11 -4.39
C ARG A 59 9.97 -8.56 -3.51
N ARG A 60 10.88 -7.63 -3.14
CA ARG A 60 11.99 -7.93 -2.20
C ARG A 60 11.46 -8.21 -0.80
N TRP A 61 10.50 -7.42 -0.33
CA TRP A 61 9.82 -7.66 0.94
C TRP A 61 9.09 -9.01 0.93
N GLN A 62 8.35 -9.31 -0.14
CA GLN A 62 7.63 -10.57 -0.30
C GLN A 62 8.57 -11.76 -0.15
N TRP A 63 9.67 -11.77 -0.92
CA TRP A 63 10.68 -12.84 -0.85
C TRP A 63 11.29 -13.01 0.55
N PHE A 64 11.50 -11.90 1.26
CA PHE A 64 12.02 -11.94 2.62
C PHE A 64 10.97 -12.46 3.62
N VAL A 65 9.73 -12.02 3.55
CA VAL A 65 8.70 -12.36 4.55
C VAL A 65 8.10 -13.74 4.33
N GLU A 66 7.90 -14.16 3.08
CA GLU A 66 7.26 -15.43 2.71
C GLU A 66 7.75 -16.66 3.53
N PRO A 67 9.07 -16.96 3.61
CA PRO A 67 9.53 -18.12 4.39
C PRO A 67 9.33 -17.99 5.90
N ARG A 68 9.10 -16.77 6.43
CA ARG A 68 8.93 -16.52 7.87
C ARG A 68 7.48 -16.69 8.32
N VAL A 69 6.53 -16.61 7.39
CA VAL A 69 5.09 -16.65 7.67
C VAL A 69 4.40 -17.88 7.09
N TYR A 70 5.10 -18.64 6.26
CA TYR A 70 4.60 -19.91 5.72
C TYR A 70 4.25 -20.91 6.86
N PRO A 71 3.17 -21.70 6.73
CA PRO A 71 2.15 -21.71 5.66
C PRO A 71 0.96 -20.77 5.94
N THR A 72 0.92 -20.13 7.11
CA THR A 72 -0.30 -19.48 7.59
C THR A 72 -0.44 -18.04 7.13
N GLY A 73 0.66 -17.38 6.76
CA GLY A 73 0.69 -15.96 6.41
C GLY A 73 0.59 -15.02 7.62
N ASN A 74 0.68 -15.54 8.85
CA ASN A 74 0.56 -14.74 10.06
C ASN A 74 1.82 -13.89 10.30
N MET A 75 1.70 -12.58 10.07
CA MET A 75 2.82 -11.65 10.21
C MET A 75 3.10 -11.22 11.65
N ARG A 76 2.27 -11.60 12.62
CA ARG A 76 2.45 -11.18 14.04
C ARG A 76 3.77 -11.66 14.65
N PHE A 77 4.30 -12.76 14.13
CA PHE A 77 5.57 -13.36 14.58
C PHE A 77 6.72 -13.15 13.61
N ALA A 78 6.45 -12.61 12.41
CA ALA A 78 7.51 -12.18 11.52
C ALA A 78 8.14 -10.93 12.15
N SER A 79 9.43 -10.99 12.44
CA SER A 79 10.19 -9.83 12.92
C SER A 79 9.98 -8.66 11.96
N ARG A 80 9.23 -7.64 12.40
CA ARG A 80 9.15 -6.34 11.72
C ARG A 80 10.48 -5.62 11.82
#